data_AF-A0A930A776-F1
#
_entry.id   AF-A0A930A776-F1
#
_cell.length_a   1.000
_cell.length_b   1.000
_cell.length_c   1.000
_cell.angle_alpha   90.00
_cell.angle_beta   90.00
_cell.angle_gamma   90.00
#
_symmetry.space_group_name_H-M   'P 1'
#
loop_
_entity.id
_entity.type
_entity.pdbx_description
1 polymer ?
#
loop_
_entity_poly.entity_id
_entity_poly.type
_entity_poly.pdbx_seq_one_letter_code
_entity_poly.pdbx_strand_id
1 'polypeptide(L)' 'MSEKKVPKATLQRYPVYLKALRKLHADGINRIMSRELADYVSIESTTIRRDFSFLGNLGKQGYGYNVEDLISIFSNQLG' A
#
# COMPACT_ATOMS: atom_id res chain seq x y z
N MET A 1 24.50 0.16 4.12
CA MET A 1 23.05 0.19 4.42
C MET A 1 22.40 -0.72 3.40
N SER A 2 21.94 -1.90 3.79
CA SER A 2 21.51 -2.93 2.84
C SER A 2 20.27 -2.44 2.10
N GLU A 3 20.41 -2.08 0.83
CA GLU A 3 19.26 -1.87 -0.07
C GLU A 3 18.46 -3.17 -0.07
N LYS A 4 17.37 -3.23 0.70
CA LYS A 4 16.42 -4.34 0.64
C LYS A 4 15.77 -4.28 -0.73
N LYS A 5 16.36 -5.01 -1.68
CA LYS A 5 15.85 -5.15 -3.04
C LYS A 5 14.40 -5.64 -2.94
N VAL A 6 13.46 -4.81 -3.36
CA VAL A 6 12.03 -5.14 -3.31
C VAL A 6 11.80 -6.37 -4.17
N PRO A 7 11.16 -7.44 -3.65
CA PRO A 7 10.89 -8.64 -4.43
C PRO A 7 10.08 -8.33 -5.69
N LYS A 8 10.38 -9.03 -6.80
CA LYS A 8 9.64 -8.85 -8.07
C LYS A 8 8.13 -9.03 -7.88
N ALA A 9 7.71 -10.01 -7.06
CA ALA A 9 6.31 -10.26 -6.75
C ALA A 9 5.63 -9.05 -6.05
N THR A 10 6.35 -8.34 -5.19
CA THR A 10 5.87 -7.12 -4.51
C THR A 10 5.70 -5.99 -5.53
N LEU A 11 6.68 -5.77 -6.40
CA LEU A 11 6.61 -4.76 -7.47
C LEU A 11 5.42 -5.00 -8.41
N GLN A 12 5.11 -6.26 -8.74
CA GLN A 12 3.95 -6.61 -9.56
C GLN A 12 2.60 -6.26 -8.91
N ARG A 13 2.54 -6.13 -7.57
CA ARG A 13 1.33 -5.76 -6.85
C ARG A 13 1.15 -4.25 -6.70
N TYR A 14 2.21 -3.45 -6.91
CA TYR A 14 2.13 -1.99 -6.74
C TYR A 14 1.07 -1.31 -7.61
N PRO A 15 0.92 -1.65 -8.90
CA PRO A 15 -0.16 -1.09 -9.72
C PRO A 15 -1.56 -1.45 -9.21
N VAL A 16 -1.71 -2.63 -8.60
CA VAL A 16 -2.98 -3.10 -8.02
C VAL A 16 -3.33 -2.24 -6.79
N TYR A 17 -2.37 -2.04 -5.89
CA TYR A 17 -2.55 -1.16 -4.73
C TYR A 17 -2.88 0.26 -5.16
N LEU A 18 -2.12 0.84 -6.10
CA LEU A 18 -2.34 2.21 -6.58
C LEU A 18 -3.74 2.40 -7.17
N LYS A 19 -4.21 1.45 -7.97
CA LYS A 19 -5.57 1.49 -8.55
C LYS A 19 -6.65 1.47 -7.45
N ALA A 20 -6.51 0.59 -6.47
CA ALA A 20 -7.45 0.50 -5.36
C ALA A 20 -7.44 1.76 -4.50
N LEU A 21 -6.26 2.28 -4.17
CA LEU A 21 -6.12 3.51 -3.38
C LEU A 21 -6.73 4.73 -4.07
N ARG A 22 -6.54 4.89 -5.39
CA ARG A 22 -7.19 5.96 -6.15
C ARG A 22 -8.72 5.87 -6.10
N LYS A 23 -9.27 4.66 -6.11
CA LYS A 23 -10.71 4.45 -5.95
C LYS A 23 -11.17 4.84 -4.53
N LEU A 24 -10.47 4.36 -3.51
CA LEU A 24 -10.75 4.70 -2.11
C LEU A 24 -10.71 6.22 -1.87
N HIS A 25 -9.72 6.90 -2.46
CA HIS A 25 -9.62 8.36 -2.39
C HIS A 25 -10.81 9.05 -3.09
N ALA A 26 -11.23 8.57 -4.26
CA ALA A 26 -12.42 9.08 -4.94
C ALA A 26 -13.71 8.85 -4.14
N ASP A 27 -13.76 7.77 -3.35
CA ASP A 27 -14.86 7.45 -2.43
C ASP A 27 -14.77 8.25 -1.10
N GLY A 28 -13.81 9.18 -0.96
CA GLY A 28 -13.64 10.02 0.22
C GLY A 28 -12.98 9.32 1.42
N ILE A 29 -12.40 8.15 1.22
CA ILE A 29 -11.76 7.37 2.28
C ILE A 29 -10.33 7.89 2.47
N ASN A 30 -10.09 8.52 3.62
CA ASN A 30 -8.78 9.10 3.96
C ASN A 30 -7.83 8.08 4.59
N ARG A 31 -8.36 7.06 5.28
CA ARG A 31 -7.58 6.03 5.97
C ARG A 31 -8.16 4.65 5.74
N ILE A 32 -7.31 3.64 5.58
CA ILE A 32 -7.72 2.25 5.40
C ILE A 32 -6.86 1.27 6.19
N MET A 33 -7.47 0.24 6.78
CA MET A 33 -6.78 -0.84 7.45
C MET A 33 -6.26 -1.89 6.46
N SER A 34 -5.15 -2.56 6.78
CA SER A 34 -4.62 -3.66 5.95
C SER A 34 -5.63 -4.79 5.72
N ARG A 35 -6.60 -4.99 6.63
CA ARG A 35 -7.67 -5.98 6.49
C ARG A 35 -8.73 -5.52 5.48
N GLU A 36 -9.17 -4.28 5.57
CA GLU A 36 -10.14 -3.71 4.62
C GLU A 36 -9.55 -3.63 3.20
N LEU A 37 -8.28 -3.24 3.10
CA LEU A 37 -7.59 -3.23 1.81
C LEU A 37 -7.48 -4.65 1.23
N ALA A 38 -7.29 -5.67 2.07
CA ALA A 38 -7.19 -7.06 1.63
C ALA A 38 -8.44 -7.52 0.88
N ASP A 39 -9.61 -7.16 1.39
CA ASP A 39 -10.89 -7.47 0.75
C ASP A 39 -11.03 -6.72 -0.60
N TYR A 40 -10.55 -5.49 -0.67
CA TYR A 40 -10.60 -4.65 -1.88
C TYR A 40 -9.72 -5.15 -3.02
N VAL A 41 -8.55 -5.70 -2.72
CA VAL A 41 -7.56 -6.12 -3.74
C VAL A 41 -7.41 -7.63 -3.85
N SER A 42 -8.14 -8.39 -3.03
CA SER A 42 -8.03 -9.85 -2.92
C SER A 42 -6.59 -10.32 -2.63
N ILE A 43 -5.88 -9.60 -1.75
CA ILE A 43 -4.53 -9.94 -1.29
C ILE A 43 -4.53 -10.02 0.22
N GLU A 44 -4.00 -11.11 0.77
CA GLU A 44 -3.88 -11.31 2.23
C GLU A 44 -3.30 -10.09 2.97
N SER A 45 -3.94 -9.70 4.08
CA SER A 45 -3.51 -8.55 4.87
C SER A 45 -2.07 -8.67 5.38
N THR A 46 -1.58 -9.90 5.60
CA THR A 46 -0.18 -10.19 5.96
C THR A 46 0.78 -9.86 4.82
N THR A 47 0.41 -10.19 3.58
CA THR A 47 1.16 -9.87 2.36
C THR A 47 1.18 -8.36 2.12
N ILE A 48 0.04 -7.68 2.30
CA ILE A 48 -0.05 -6.21 2.22
C ILE A 48 0.91 -5.57 3.22
N ARG A 49 0.85 -5.97 4.50
CA ARG A 49 1.77 -5.44 5.53
C ARG A 49 3.24 -5.66 5.17
N ARG A 50 3.57 -6.82 4.60
CA ARG A 50 4.94 -7.13 4.15
C ARG A 50 5.35 -6.24 2.99
N ASP A 51 4.51 -6.10 1.97
CA ASP A 51 4.80 -5.25 0.81
C ASP A 51 5.01 -3.79 1.23
N PHE A 52 4.13 -3.31 2.11
CA PHE A 52 4.14 -1.94 2.60
C PHE A 52 5.35 -1.67 3.50
N SER A 53 5.92 -2.70 4.15
CA SER A 53 7.15 -2.56 4.92
C SER A 53 8.38 -2.16 4.07
N PHE A 54 8.32 -2.35 2.75
CA PHE A 54 9.36 -1.89 1.83
C PHE A 54 9.21 -0.41 1.43
N LEU A 55 8.09 0.23 1.75
CA LEU A 55 7.80 1.63 1.42
C LEU A 55 8.33 2.61 2.49
N GLY A 56 8.94 2.11 3.55
CA GLY A 56 9.44 2.91 4.66
C GLY A 56 8.39 3.13 5.75
N ASN A 57 8.40 4.31 6.37
CA ASN A 57 7.59 4.59 7.54
C ASN A 57 6.18 5.07 7.16
N LEU A 58 5.19 4.19 7.26
CA LEU A 58 3.78 4.46 6.91
C LEU A 58 2.91 4.87 8.11
N GLY A 59 3.54 5.32 9.19
CA GLY A 59 2.88 5.76 10.41
C GLY A 59 2.76 4.67 11.49
N LYS A 60 1.82 4.87 12.43
CA LYS A 60 1.69 4.06 13.65
C LYS A 60 0.85 2.81 13.42
N GLN A 61 1.32 1.67 13.92
CA GLN A 61 0.58 0.40 13.89
C GLN A 61 -0.79 0.56 14.54
N GLY A 62 -1.84 0.03 13.88
CA GLY A 62 -3.21 0.03 14.38
C GLY A 62 -4.06 1.25 13.99
N TYR A 63 -3.49 2.27 13.34
CA TYR A 63 -4.22 3.49 12.92
C TYR A 63 -4.68 3.46 11.46
N GLY A 64 -4.34 2.41 10.71
CA GLY A 64 -4.54 2.35 9.26
C GLY A 64 -3.56 3.23 8.49
N TYR A 65 -3.57 3.09 7.17
CA TYR A 65 -2.71 3.84 6.27
C TYR A 65 -3.45 5.05 5.72
N ASN A 66 -2.76 6.19 5.60
CA ASN A 66 -3.29 7.34 4.89
C ASN A 66 -3.34 7.01 3.39
N VAL A 67 -4.52 7.12 2.79
CA VAL A 67 -4.75 6.77 1.39
C VAL A 67 -4.01 7.71 0.46
N GLU A 68 -4.01 9.02 0.74
CA GLU A 68 -3.35 10.02 -0.08
C GLU A 68 -1.82 9.85 -0.06
N ASP A 69 -1.24 9.63 1.13
CA ASP A 69 0.20 9.37 1.27
C ASP A 69 0.62 8.12 0.49
N LEU A 70 -0.18 7.04 0.57
CA LEU A 70 0.11 5.82 -0.17
C LEU A 70 0.03 6.03 -1.69
N ILE A 71 -0.95 6.80 -2.19
CA ILE A 71 -1.04 7.13 -3.62
C ILE A 71 0.23 7.83 -4.08
N SER A 72 0.72 8.81 -3.30
CA SER A 72 1.95 9.55 -3.60
C SER A 72 3.16 8.60 -3.65
N ILE A 73 3.34 7.78 -2.60
CA ILE A 73 4.46 6.83 -2.51
C ILE A 73 4.44 5.82 -3.66
N PHE A 74 3.29 5.19 -3.93
CA PHE A 74 3.18 4.21 -5.02
C PHE A 74 3.34 4.84 -6.40
N SER A 75 2.89 6.08 -6.58
CA SER A 75 3.08 6.80 -7.85
C SER A 75 4.57 7.04 -8.11
N ASN A 76 5.31 7.55 -7.12
CA ASN A 76 6.77 7.76 -7.21
C ASN A 76 7.55 6.46 -7.43
N GLN A 77 7.02 5.33 -6.95
CA GLN A 77 7.68 4.02 -7.08
C GLN A 77 7.43 3.37 -8.44
N LEU A 78 6.38 3.79 -9.15
CA LEU A 78 6.01 3.29 -10.48
C LEU A 78 6.39 4.26 -11.62
N GLY A 79 6.76 5.50 -11.30
CA GLY A 79 7.19 6.54 -12.23
C GLY A 79 8.07 7.57 -11.55
#